data_AF-A0A1E7KIQ1-F1
#
_entry.id   AF-A0A1E7KIQ1-F1
#
_cell.length_a   1.000
_cell.length_b   1.000
_cell.length_c   1.000
_cell.angle_alpha   90.00
_cell.angle_beta   90.00
_cell.angle_gamma   90.00
#
_symmetry.space_group_name_H-M   'P 1'
#
loop_
_entity.id
_entity.type
_entity.pdbx_description
1 polymer ?
#
loop_
_entity_poly.entity_id
_entity_poly.type
_entity_poly.pdbx_seq_one_letter_code
_entity_poly.pdbx_strand_id
1 'polypeptide(L)'
;MRSRKIAVVAAACALALTPAATAVAGSGPAPDPSERPSAQSTAPSPEGNPRSAKAQAADVCEDAYPIGERGRITRGGETIASVKQFYSPKCDENYGYLWVWDSFRDREDDYDVSTAVYSYTQDEVLGGDSWTNSNGQEYWSHGTDTVQDCTAGVGAVRPAGEPLARQAHSSKRC
;
A
#
# COMPACT_ATOMS: atom_id res chain seq x y z
N MET A 1 2.19 38.70 59.85
CA MET A 1 1.68 40.03 59.43
C MET A 1 2.64 40.66 58.43
N ARG A 2 2.21 40.89 57.18
CA ARG A 2 2.51 42.10 56.39
C ARG A 2 1.97 41.94 54.96
N SER A 3 0.86 42.61 54.73
CA SER A 3 0.26 42.89 53.44
C SER A 3 1.24 43.64 52.53
N ARG A 4 1.21 43.37 51.22
CA ARG A 4 1.73 44.29 50.20
C ARG A 4 0.70 44.46 49.07
N LYS A 5 0.69 45.69 48.57
CA LYS A 5 -0.36 46.36 47.82
C LYS A 5 -0.22 46.15 46.31
N ILE A 6 -1.33 46.47 45.65
CA ILE A 6 -1.72 46.45 44.24
C ILE A 6 -0.72 47.12 43.27
N ALA A 7 -0.63 46.60 42.04
CA ALA A 7 -0.58 47.39 40.80
C ALA A 7 -1.05 46.55 39.60
N VAL A 8 -2.13 46.98 38.95
CA VAL A 8 -2.61 46.46 37.65
C VAL A 8 -1.89 47.25 36.55
N VAL A 9 -1.29 46.55 35.58
CA VAL A 9 -0.79 47.15 34.34
C VAL A 9 -1.57 46.54 33.19
N ALA A 10 -2.36 47.37 32.52
CA ALA A 10 -2.97 47.06 31.24
C ALA A 10 -1.92 47.18 30.13
N ALA A 11 -1.81 46.17 29.27
CA ALA A 11 -1.06 46.25 28.03
C ALA A 11 -1.95 45.76 26.87
N ALA A 12 -2.03 46.61 25.85
CA ALA A 12 -3.00 46.59 24.77
C ALA A 12 -2.79 45.45 23.76
N CYS A 13 -3.90 45.07 23.12
CA CYS A 13 -4.02 44.07 22.07
C CYS A 13 -3.28 44.48 20.77
N ALA A 14 -2.67 43.50 20.12
CA ALA A 14 -2.48 43.48 18.67
C ALA A 14 -2.45 42.03 18.17
N LEU A 15 -3.63 41.38 18.14
CA LEU A 15 -3.82 40.14 17.41
C LEU A 15 -4.08 40.51 15.94
N ALA A 16 -3.12 40.18 15.07
CA ALA A 16 -3.33 40.20 13.64
C ALA A 16 -4.42 39.17 13.30
N LEU A 17 -5.53 39.67 12.75
CA LEU A 17 -6.61 38.86 12.21
C LEU A 17 -6.09 38.12 10.97
N THR A 18 -5.83 36.82 11.11
CA THR A 18 -5.86 35.92 9.95
C THR A 18 -7.30 35.90 9.44
N PRO A 19 -7.54 35.96 8.11
CA PRO A 19 -8.90 35.82 7.60
C PRO A 19 -9.40 34.43 7.96
N ALA A 20 -10.35 34.39 8.89
CA ALA A 20 -11.23 33.25 9.05
C ALA A 20 -11.89 33.03 7.70
N ALA A 21 -11.54 31.94 7.01
CA ALA A 21 -12.37 31.44 5.94
C ALA A 21 -13.72 31.13 6.57
N THR A 22 -14.68 32.02 6.37
CA THR A 22 -16.07 31.75 6.68
C THR A 22 -16.47 30.58 5.81
N ALA A 23 -16.60 29.39 6.42
CA ALA A 23 -17.45 28.36 5.87
C ALA A 23 -18.85 28.99 5.83
N VAL A 24 -19.24 29.48 4.66
CA VAL A 24 -20.62 29.87 4.41
C VAL A 24 -21.39 28.56 4.51
N ALA A 25 -22.08 28.35 5.62
CA ALA A 25 -23.10 27.32 5.74
C ALA A 25 -24.23 27.72 4.78
N GLY A 26 -24.04 27.41 3.50
CA GLY A 26 -25.10 27.53 2.51
C GLY A 26 -26.26 26.68 2.99
N SER A 27 -27.41 27.29 3.22
CA SER A 27 -28.68 26.62 3.53
C SER A 27 -29.26 25.89 2.31
N GLY A 28 -28.41 25.54 1.34
CA GLY A 28 -28.78 24.81 0.15
C GLY A 28 -29.08 23.35 0.51
N PRO A 29 -29.93 22.67 -0.28
CA PRO A 29 -30.10 21.23 -0.16
C PRO A 29 -28.73 20.57 -0.18
N ALA A 30 -28.53 19.55 0.68
CA ALA A 30 -27.32 18.74 0.60
C ALA A 30 -27.19 18.22 -0.84
N PRO A 31 -26.01 18.29 -1.47
CA PRO A 31 -25.82 17.80 -2.83
C PRO A 31 -26.27 16.35 -2.90
N ASP A 32 -26.92 16.01 -4.01
CA ASP A 32 -27.46 14.67 -4.21
C ASP A 32 -26.33 13.64 -4.04
N PRO A 33 -26.60 12.42 -3.54
CA PRO A 33 -25.58 11.39 -3.41
C PRO A 33 -24.77 11.15 -4.69
N SER A 34 -25.36 11.43 -5.86
CA SER A 34 -24.75 11.37 -7.19
C SER A 34 -23.79 12.52 -7.54
N GLU A 35 -23.81 13.62 -6.77
CA GLU A 35 -22.98 14.82 -6.98
C GLU A 35 -21.80 14.91 -6.02
N ARG A 36 -21.73 14.00 -5.03
CA ARG A 36 -20.56 13.88 -4.15
C ARG A 36 -19.45 13.14 -4.90
N PRO A 37 -18.21 13.64 -4.90
CA PRO A 37 -17.08 12.85 -5.38
C PRO A 37 -17.07 11.51 -4.63
N SER A 38 -17.19 10.40 -5.36
CA SER A 38 -17.08 9.07 -4.78
C SER A 38 -15.71 8.96 -4.11
N ALA A 39 -15.67 8.74 -2.79
CA ALA A 39 -14.42 8.46 -2.11
C ALA A 39 -13.81 7.20 -2.76
N GLN A 40 -12.55 7.30 -3.21
CA GLN A 40 -11.83 6.15 -3.74
C GLN A 40 -11.64 5.13 -2.61
N SER A 41 -11.91 3.85 -2.89
CA SER A 41 -11.76 2.77 -1.91
C SER A 41 -10.30 2.65 -1.45
N THR A 42 -10.09 2.45 -0.16
CA THR A 42 -8.81 2.07 0.44
C THR A 42 -8.77 0.59 0.83
N ALA A 43 -9.81 -0.18 0.46
CA ALA A 43 -9.86 -1.60 0.75
C ALA A 43 -8.84 -2.36 -0.11
N PRO A 44 -8.14 -3.36 0.45
CA PRO A 44 -7.27 -4.23 -0.33
C PRO A 44 -8.08 -5.09 -1.31
N SER A 45 -7.48 -5.51 -2.43
CA SER A 45 -8.16 -6.31 -3.45
C SER A 45 -7.18 -7.24 -4.18
N PRO A 46 -7.63 -8.34 -4.78
CA PRO A 46 -6.79 -9.23 -5.60
C PRO A 46 -6.09 -8.54 -6.79
N GLU A 47 -6.65 -7.42 -7.25
CA GLU A 47 -6.08 -6.59 -8.30
C GLU A 47 -4.91 -5.74 -7.80
N GLY A 48 -4.80 -5.55 -6.48
CA GLY A 48 -3.91 -4.64 -5.77
C GLY A 48 -4.47 -3.21 -5.70
N ASN A 49 -4.44 -2.62 -4.50
CA ASN A 49 -4.85 -1.24 -4.27
C ASN A 49 -3.71 -0.44 -3.63
N PRO A 50 -3.04 0.45 -4.38
CA PRO A 50 -1.97 1.31 -3.85
C PRO A 50 -2.40 2.22 -2.69
N ARG A 51 -3.71 2.47 -2.53
CA ARG A 51 -4.27 3.25 -1.42
C ARG A 51 -4.57 2.41 -0.18
N SER A 52 -4.32 1.10 -0.21
CA SER A 52 -4.55 0.24 0.94
C SER A 52 -3.60 0.58 2.08
N ALA A 53 -4.00 0.27 3.31
CA ALA A 53 -3.16 0.54 4.47
C ALA A 53 -1.80 -0.18 4.40
N LYS A 54 -1.73 -1.37 3.77
CA LYS A 54 -0.48 -2.11 3.59
C LYS A 54 0.38 -1.51 2.50
N ALA A 55 -0.22 -1.06 1.39
CA ALA A 55 0.50 -0.35 0.34
C ALA A 55 1.14 0.94 0.90
N GLN A 56 0.36 1.74 1.62
CA GLN A 56 0.83 2.98 2.24
C GLN A 56 1.92 2.72 3.31
N ALA A 57 1.82 1.63 4.07
CA ALA A 57 2.85 1.25 5.03
C ALA A 57 4.17 0.79 4.38
N ALA A 58 4.13 0.39 3.11
CA ALA A 58 5.29 0.05 2.30
C ALA A 58 5.75 1.22 1.40
N ASP A 59 5.24 2.44 1.64
CA ASP A 59 5.51 3.65 0.87
C ASP A 59 5.16 3.52 -0.63
N VAL A 60 4.21 2.65 -0.97
CA VAL A 60 3.71 2.52 -2.35
C VAL A 60 2.96 3.80 -2.73
N CYS A 61 3.36 4.40 -3.84
CA CYS A 61 2.75 5.63 -4.31
C CYS A 61 1.31 5.41 -4.79
N GLU A 62 0.41 6.33 -4.42
CA GLU A 62 -1.03 6.18 -4.66
C GLU A 62 -1.41 6.08 -6.14
N ASP A 63 -0.55 6.56 -7.04
CA ASP A 63 -0.72 6.51 -8.49
C ASP A 63 -0.13 5.24 -9.13
N ALA A 64 0.47 4.35 -8.33
CA ALA A 64 0.99 3.09 -8.83
C ALA A 64 -0.12 2.31 -9.52
N TYR A 65 0.17 1.71 -10.67
CA TYR A 65 -0.82 0.91 -11.40
C TYR A 65 -0.21 -0.42 -11.82
N PRO A 66 -1.06 -1.46 -11.95
CA PRO A 66 -0.55 -2.78 -12.30
C PRO A 66 -0.01 -2.80 -13.73
N ILE A 67 1.12 -3.47 -13.91
CA ILE A 67 1.72 -3.72 -15.23
C ILE A 67 1.94 -5.22 -15.42
N GLY A 68 1.81 -5.65 -16.68
CA GLY A 68 1.95 -7.06 -17.05
C GLY A 68 0.83 -7.97 -16.57
N GLU A 69 0.99 -9.25 -16.92
CA GLU A 69 0.11 -10.34 -16.53
C GLU A 69 0.49 -10.89 -15.16
N ARG A 70 -0.53 -11.35 -14.42
CA ARG A 70 -0.38 -11.86 -13.06
C ARG A 70 0.21 -13.27 -13.06
N GLY A 71 1.23 -13.51 -12.24
CA GLY A 71 1.74 -14.85 -11.93
C GLY A 71 0.85 -15.58 -10.93
N ARG A 72 0.76 -16.92 -11.04
CA ARG A 72 -0.02 -17.75 -10.12
C ARG A 72 0.91 -18.68 -9.34
N ILE A 73 0.80 -18.66 -8.02
CA ILE A 73 1.46 -19.60 -7.12
C ILE A 73 0.49 -20.74 -6.86
N THR A 74 0.87 -21.98 -7.18
CA THR A 74 -0.03 -23.13 -7.11
C THR A 74 0.43 -24.23 -6.16
N ARG A 75 -0.51 -24.88 -5.47
CA ARG A 75 -0.31 -26.10 -4.66
C ARG A 75 -1.31 -27.16 -5.08
N GLY A 76 -0.85 -28.32 -5.51
CA GLY A 76 -1.73 -29.42 -5.93
C GLY A 76 -2.71 -29.05 -7.06
N GLY A 77 -2.34 -28.09 -7.92
CA GLY A 77 -3.20 -27.59 -9.00
C GLY A 77 -4.13 -26.43 -8.61
N GLU A 78 -4.27 -26.12 -7.32
CA GLU A 78 -5.03 -24.96 -6.83
C GLU A 78 -4.14 -23.71 -6.79
N THR A 79 -4.68 -22.55 -7.17
CA THR A 79 -3.98 -21.26 -6.99
C THR A 79 -4.11 -20.82 -5.54
N ILE A 80 -3.00 -20.78 -4.80
CA ILE A 80 -2.97 -20.38 -3.38
C ILE A 80 -2.65 -18.91 -3.20
N ALA A 81 -1.87 -18.34 -4.12
CA ALA A 81 -1.52 -16.93 -4.14
C ALA A 81 -1.24 -16.48 -5.58
N SER A 82 -1.10 -15.18 -5.75
CA SER A 82 -0.77 -14.61 -7.04
C SER A 82 0.09 -13.37 -6.90
N VAL A 83 0.95 -13.14 -7.89
CA VAL A 83 1.95 -12.08 -7.89
C VAL A 83 1.70 -11.15 -9.06
N LYS A 84 1.83 -9.84 -8.82
CA LYS A 84 1.71 -8.81 -9.83
C LYS A 84 2.79 -7.75 -9.65
N GLN A 85 3.12 -7.05 -10.73
CA GLN A 85 4.00 -5.90 -10.68
C GLN A 85 3.19 -4.62 -10.79
N PHE A 86 3.64 -3.59 -10.09
CA PHE A 86 3.11 -2.24 -10.15
C PHE A 86 4.20 -1.25 -10.53
N TYR A 87 3.82 -0.16 -11.17
CA TYR A 87 4.69 0.96 -11.53
C TYR A 87 4.03 2.28 -11.15
N SER A 88 4.79 3.19 -10.54
CA SER A 88 4.37 4.59 -10.30
C SER A 88 5.20 5.55 -11.15
N PRO A 89 4.58 6.36 -12.02
CA PRO A 89 5.28 7.41 -12.75
C PRO A 89 5.65 8.62 -11.88
N LYS A 90 4.97 8.85 -10.74
CA LYS A 90 5.34 9.95 -9.83
C LYS A 90 6.56 9.64 -9.00
N CYS A 91 6.67 8.41 -8.52
CA CYS A 91 7.79 7.98 -7.69
C CYS A 91 8.93 7.39 -8.51
N ASP A 92 8.67 7.08 -9.79
CA ASP A 92 9.62 6.46 -10.69
C ASP A 92 10.13 5.12 -10.16
N GLU A 93 9.20 4.31 -9.64
CA GLU A 93 9.49 3.06 -8.96
C GLU A 93 8.61 1.90 -9.44
N ASN A 94 9.18 0.69 -9.40
CA ASN A 94 8.44 -0.56 -9.50
C ASN A 94 8.24 -1.21 -8.14
N TYR A 95 7.11 -1.90 -7.99
CA TYR A 95 6.73 -2.63 -6.78
C TYR A 95 6.28 -4.06 -7.11
N GLY A 96 6.60 -5.00 -6.22
CA GLY A 96 6.02 -6.34 -6.18
C GLY A 96 4.77 -6.35 -5.32
N TYR A 97 3.75 -7.07 -5.79
CA TYR A 97 2.49 -7.25 -5.08
C TYR A 97 2.13 -8.73 -5.01
N LEU A 98 1.82 -9.23 -3.81
CA LEU A 98 1.35 -10.59 -3.61
C LEU A 98 0.00 -10.61 -2.90
N TRP A 99 -0.94 -11.35 -3.50
CA TRP A 99 -2.27 -11.62 -2.94
C TRP A 99 -2.42 -13.10 -2.62
N VAL A 100 -2.81 -13.40 -1.38
CA VAL A 100 -3.15 -14.75 -0.92
C VAL A 100 -4.64 -14.98 -1.07
N TRP A 101 -5.04 -16.07 -1.73
CA TRP A 101 -6.44 -16.36 -2.01
C TRP A 101 -7.16 -16.92 -0.78
N ASP A 102 -8.44 -16.57 -0.63
CA ASP A 102 -9.29 -17.05 0.48
C ASP A 102 -9.31 -18.57 0.57
N SER A 103 -9.37 -19.26 -0.59
CA SER A 103 -9.42 -20.73 -0.60
C SER A 103 -8.19 -21.39 0.04
N PHE A 104 -7.04 -20.70 0.07
CA PHE A 104 -5.86 -21.14 0.79
C PHE A 104 -5.88 -20.65 2.24
N ARG A 105 -6.06 -19.34 2.46
CA ARG A 105 -6.01 -18.73 3.80
C ARG A 105 -7.05 -19.30 4.75
N ASP A 106 -8.24 -19.63 4.27
CA ASP A 106 -9.32 -20.19 5.11
C ASP A 106 -9.00 -21.61 5.62
N ARG A 107 -7.95 -22.26 5.09
CA ARG A 107 -7.54 -23.64 5.43
C ARG A 107 -6.17 -23.71 6.09
N GLU A 108 -5.45 -22.60 6.17
CA GLU A 108 -4.06 -22.54 6.64
C GLU A 108 -3.97 -21.46 7.72
N ASP A 109 -3.56 -21.86 8.92
CA ASP A 109 -3.51 -20.95 10.06
C ASP A 109 -2.38 -19.92 9.92
N ASP A 110 -1.24 -20.33 9.37
CA ASP A 110 -0.08 -19.48 9.13
C ASP A 110 0.77 -19.93 7.91
N TYR A 111 1.48 -18.96 7.34
CA TYR A 111 2.38 -19.16 6.21
C TYR A 111 3.43 -18.03 6.16
N ASP A 112 4.58 -18.33 5.56
CA ASP A 112 5.55 -17.30 5.24
C ASP A 112 5.30 -16.75 3.84
N VAL A 113 5.49 -15.46 3.68
CA VAL A 113 5.31 -14.76 2.41
C VAL A 113 6.53 -13.89 2.13
N SER A 114 6.93 -13.79 0.87
CA SER A 114 7.81 -12.71 0.41
C SER A 114 7.35 -12.17 -0.94
N THR A 115 7.63 -10.89 -1.20
CA THR A 115 7.45 -10.29 -2.52
C THR A 115 8.54 -9.25 -2.79
N ALA A 116 8.89 -9.08 -4.06
CA ALA A 116 9.97 -8.21 -4.53
C ALA A 116 9.79 -7.89 -6.01
N VAL A 117 10.71 -7.11 -6.57
CA VAL A 117 10.88 -6.94 -8.02
C VAL A 117 12.17 -7.63 -8.45
N TYR A 118 12.14 -8.46 -9.48
CA TYR A 118 13.34 -8.99 -10.10
C TYR A 118 13.68 -8.17 -11.35
N SER A 119 14.89 -7.61 -11.40
CA SER A 119 15.43 -6.93 -12.57
C SER A 119 16.23 -7.93 -13.41
N TYR A 120 15.78 -8.15 -14.65
CA TYR A 120 16.51 -8.94 -15.64
C TYR A 120 17.72 -8.17 -16.21
N THR A 121 17.73 -6.84 -16.10
CA THR A 121 18.86 -6.01 -16.53
C THR A 121 20.02 -6.15 -15.55
N GLN A 122 19.71 -6.12 -14.24
CA GLN A 122 20.70 -6.19 -13.17
C GLN A 122 20.98 -7.63 -12.71
N ASP A 123 20.11 -8.59 -13.07
CA ASP A 123 20.12 -9.97 -12.59
C ASP A 123 20.00 -10.08 -11.06
N GLU A 124 19.10 -9.28 -10.48
CA GLU A 124 18.97 -9.12 -9.02
C GLU A 124 17.51 -9.02 -8.56
N VAL A 125 17.24 -9.50 -7.34
CA VAL A 125 15.97 -9.30 -6.63
C VAL A 125 16.08 -8.05 -5.74
N LEU A 126 15.24 -7.06 -5.99
CA LEU A 126 15.29 -5.73 -5.41
C LEU A 126 13.98 -5.40 -4.66
N GLY A 127 14.10 -4.52 -3.66
CA GLY A 127 12.95 -4.00 -2.90
C GLY A 127 12.15 -5.07 -2.13
N GLY A 128 12.75 -6.22 -1.86
CA GLY A 128 12.04 -7.34 -1.25
C GLY A 128 11.62 -7.07 0.20
N ASP A 129 10.48 -7.63 0.59
CA ASP A 129 10.04 -7.75 1.98
C ASP A 129 9.53 -9.18 2.26
N SER A 130 9.51 -9.58 3.52
CA SER A 130 9.12 -10.92 3.96
C SER A 130 8.41 -10.92 5.30
N TRP A 131 7.39 -11.78 5.42
CA TRP A 131 6.58 -11.94 6.61
C TRP A 131 6.55 -13.40 7.00
N THR A 132 6.92 -13.70 8.24
CA THR A 132 6.91 -15.06 8.78
C THR A 132 5.68 -15.28 9.65
N ASN A 133 5.19 -16.53 9.68
CA ASN A 133 4.00 -16.93 10.45
C ASN A 133 2.81 -15.95 10.26
N SER A 134 2.57 -15.57 9.01
CA SER A 134 1.54 -14.59 8.65
C SER A 134 0.23 -15.28 8.26
N ASN A 135 -0.87 -14.57 8.40
CA ASN A 135 -2.21 -14.99 7.93
C ASN A 135 -2.90 -13.86 7.14
N GLY A 136 -2.13 -12.89 6.65
CA GLY A 136 -2.61 -11.73 5.92
C GLY A 136 -2.95 -12.04 4.46
N GLN A 137 -3.75 -11.17 3.82
CA GLN A 137 -4.09 -11.35 2.40
C GLN A 137 -3.16 -10.63 1.44
N GLU A 138 -2.66 -9.49 1.89
CA GLU A 138 -2.10 -8.45 1.03
C GLU A 138 -0.67 -8.15 1.47
N TYR A 139 0.23 -8.18 0.50
CA TYR A 139 1.65 -7.98 0.72
C TYR A 139 2.23 -7.12 -0.40
N TRP A 140 3.00 -6.11 -0.03
CA TRP A 140 3.64 -5.16 -0.93
C TRP A 140 5.14 -5.16 -0.66
N SER A 141 5.93 -5.19 -1.72
CA SER A 141 7.36 -4.94 -1.62
C SER A 141 7.63 -3.45 -1.45
N HIS A 142 8.86 -3.09 -1.10
CA HIS A 142 9.34 -1.73 -1.22
C HIS A 142 9.49 -1.31 -2.68
N GLY A 143 9.49 0.01 -2.92
CA GLY A 143 9.77 0.61 -4.22
C GLY A 143 11.20 0.35 -4.68
N THR A 144 11.38 0.28 -6.00
CA THR A 144 12.68 0.03 -6.64
C THR A 144 12.87 0.96 -7.83
N ASP A 145 14.02 1.63 -7.89
CA ASP A 145 14.45 2.44 -9.03
C ASP A 145 14.91 1.52 -10.19
N THR A 146 13.94 0.90 -10.85
CA THR A 146 14.15 -0.10 -11.91
C THR A 146 13.25 0.14 -13.11
N VAL A 147 12.72 1.35 -13.27
CA VAL A 147 11.74 1.70 -14.32
C VAL A 147 12.29 1.57 -15.74
N GLN A 148 13.62 1.73 -15.89
CA GLN A 148 14.33 1.54 -17.15
C GLN A 148 14.75 0.08 -17.37
N ASP A 149 14.53 -0.78 -16.39
CA ASP A 149 14.90 -2.18 -16.47
C ASP A 149 13.76 -3.03 -17.01
N CYS A 150 14.16 -4.09 -17.69
CA CYS A 150 13.26 -5.21 -17.88
C CYS A 150 13.03 -5.90 -16.52
N THR A 151 11.81 -5.89 -16.01
CA THR A 151 11.48 -6.35 -14.63
C THR A 151 10.31 -7.31 -14.59
N ALA A 152 10.18 -8.06 -13.49
CA ALA A 152 8.97 -8.80 -13.13
C ALA A 152 8.75 -8.71 -11.62
N GLY A 153 7.50 -8.58 -11.18
CA GLY A 153 7.13 -8.80 -9.79
C GLY A 153 7.33 -10.28 -9.44
N VAL A 154 7.99 -10.56 -8.33
CA VAL A 154 8.22 -11.92 -7.84
C VAL A 154 7.64 -12.09 -6.44
N GLY A 155 7.28 -13.32 -6.11
CA GLY A 155 6.82 -13.61 -4.77
C GLY A 155 6.72 -15.09 -4.48
N ALA A 156 6.72 -15.40 -3.19
CA ALA A 156 6.72 -16.76 -2.69
C ALA A 156 5.77 -16.89 -1.48
N VAL A 157 5.18 -18.07 -1.35
CA VAL A 157 4.38 -18.49 -0.18
C VAL A 157 4.89 -19.84 0.26
N ARG A 158 5.21 -19.97 1.56
CA ARG A 158 5.56 -21.22 2.21
C ARG A 158 4.49 -21.57 3.24
N PRO A 159 3.60 -22.54 2.95
CA PRO A 159 2.65 -23.03 3.93
C PRO A 159 3.37 -23.58 5.17
N ALA A 160 2.76 -23.46 6.35
CA ALA A 160 3.31 -24.02 7.56
C ALA A 160 3.56 -25.53 7.42
N GLY A 161 4.69 -25.99 7.96
CA GLY A 161 5.11 -27.39 7.86
C GLY A 161 5.67 -27.81 6.50
N GLU A 162 5.59 -26.98 5.44
CA GLU A 162 6.26 -27.28 4.17
C GLU A 162 7.75 -26.85 4.21
N PRO A 163 8.67 -27.70 3.70
CA PRO A 163 10.10 -27.41 3.73
C PRO A 163 10.52 -26.37 2.67
N LEU A 164 9.73 -26.18 1.61
CA LEU A 164 10.06 -25.32 0.49
C LEU A 164 8.92 -24.34 0.21
N ALA A 165 9.29 -23.11 -0.17
CA ALA A 165 8.33 -22.13 -0.64
C ALA A 165 7.88 -22.45 -2.08
N ARG A 166 6.67 -22.02 -2.41
CA ARG A 166 6.11 -22.02 -3.76
C ARG A 166 6.18 -20.61 -4.28
N GLN A 167 6.67 -20.42 -5.50
CA GLN A 167 6.95 -19.10 -6.04
C GLN A 167 6.40 -18.92 -7.44
N ALA A 168 6.17 -17.66 -7.81
CA ALA A 168 5.81 -17.26 -9.16
C ALA A 168 6.36 -15.87 -9.47
N HIS A 169 6.31 -15.51 -10.75
CA HIS A 169 6.62 -14.17 -11.22
C HIS A 169 5.49 -13.68 -12.13
N SER A 170 5.25 -12.37 -12.16
CA SER A 170 4.43 -11.74 -13.20
C SER A 170 5.13 -11.83 -14.55
N SER A 171 4.41 -11.52 -15.64
CA SER A 171 5.07 -11.40 -16.95
C SER A 171 6.18 -10.37 -16.91
N LYS A 172 7.30 -10.63 -17.59
CA LYS A 172 8.38 -9.67 -17.81
C LYS A 172 7.85 -8.40 -18.49
N ARG A 173 8.24 -7.23 -17.98
CA ARG A 173 7.93 -5.91 -18.53
C ARG A 173 9.20 -5.17 -18.88
N CYS A 174 9.25 -4.72 -20.12
CA CYS A 174 10.07 -3.65 -20.67
C CYS A 174 9.09 -2.78 -21.52
#